data_AF-A0A7X7NKB0-F1
#
_entry.id   AF-A0A7X7NKB0-F1
#
_cell.length_a   1.000
_cell.length_b   1.000
_cell.length_c   1.000
_cell.angle_alpha   90.00
_cell.angle_beta   90.00
_cell.angle_gamma   90.00
#
_symmetry.space_group_name_H-M   'P 1'
#
loop_
_entity.id
_entity.type
_entity.pdbx_description
1 polymer ?
#
loop_
_entity_poly.entity_id
_entity_poly.type
_entity_poly.pdbx_seq_one_letter_code
_entity_poly.pdbx_strand_id
1 'polypeptide(L)'
;MGAYIIVTLIATITIVVLFSVQAKKKPKTVMDELNAMPEFRKMGELYKAMREMNEGVTDQDTIPNEYGEFGYDVTNPIPVNTIFGNRAYLGSLQTMDGVNVTYERIGYFCSPISEYPIDGYEIFAEGQKIAVLYLDPYNKKNSRKAPKNFKLLS
;
A
#
# COMPACT_ATOMS: atom_id res chain seq x y z
N MET A 1 61.14 -21.46 -19.74
CA MET A 1 60.13 -20.41 -20.02
C MET A 1 58.73 -21.01 -20.22
N GLY A 2 58.56 -22.09 -21.01
CA GLY A 2 57.24 -22.70 -21.26
C GLY A 2 56.52 -23.31 -20.03
N ALA A 3 57.23 -23.98 -19.13
CA ALA A 3 56.60 -24.62 -17.96
C ALA A 3 55.96 -23.60 -16.97
N TYR A 4 56.61 -22.44 -16.79
CA TYR A 4 56.09 -21.38 -15.91
C TYR A 4 54.77 -20.80 -16.43
N ILE A 5 54.66 -20.59 -17.75
CA ILE A 5 53.44 -20.07 -18.40
C ILE A 5 52.29 -21.06 -18.26
N ILE A 6 52.56 -22.37 -18.38
CA ILE A 6 51.53 -23.40 -18.24
C ILE A 6 51.01 -23.46 -16.79
N VAL A 7 51.91 -23.38 -15.80
CA VAL A 7 51.53 -23.42 -14.38
C VAL A 7 50.73 -22.18 -13.99
N THR A 8 51.10 -20.99 -14.45
CA THR A 8 50.33 -19.76 -14.17
C THR A 8 48.96 -19.76 -14.85
N LEU A 9 48.85 -20.32 -16.06
CA LEU A 9 47.57 -20.48 -16.75
C LEU A 9 46.63 -21.45 -16.00
N ILE A 10 47.15 -22.59 -15.52
CA ILE A 10 46.35 -23.56 -14.76
C ILE A 10 45.93 -22.96 -13.40
N ALA A 11 46.83 -22.25 -12.71
CA ALA A 11 46.50 -21.61 -11.45
C ALA A 11 45.42 -20.53 -11.61
N THR A 12 45.50 -19.71 -12.66
CA THR A 12 44.49 -18.67 -12.94
C THR A 12 43.13 -19.26 -13.30
N ILE A 13 43.09 -20.30 -14.13
CA ILE A 13 41.83 -21.01 -14.45
C ILE A 13 41.22 -21.61 -13.18
N THR A 14 42.02 -22.28 -12.35
CA THR A 14 41.54 -22.88 -11.10
C THR A 14 40.99 -21.83 -10.15
N ILE A 15 41.66 -20.68 -10.02
CA ILE A 15 41.21 -19.54 -9.21
C ILE A 15 39.90 -18.97 -9.75
N VAL A 16 39.78 -18.76 -11.07
CA VAL A 16 38.55 -18.25 -11.70
C VAL A 16 37.40 -19.23 -11.49
N VAL A 17 37.62 -20.53 -11.62
CA VAL A 17 36.61 -21.57 -11.36
C VAL A 17 36.20 -21.56 -9.88
N LEU A 18 37.15 -21.47 -8.95
CA LEU A 18 36.86 -21.40 -7.51
C LEU A 18 36.05 -20.14 -7.15
N PHE A 19 36.39 -18.97 -7.70
CA PHE A 19 35.62 -17.74 -7.50
C PHE A 19 34.23 -17.81 -8.14
N SER A 20 34.09 -18.48 -9.29
CA SER A 20 32.80 -18.64 -9.98
C SER A 20 31.86 -19.59 -9.22
N VAL A 21 32.40 -20.63 -8.58
CA VAL A 21 31.63 -21.60 -7.77
C VAL A 21 31.15 -20.99 -6.44
N GLN A 22 31.82 -19.95 -5.94
CA GLN A 22 31.46 -19.27 -4.67
C GLN A 22 30.39 -18.17 -4.81
N ALA A 23 29.78 -17.98 -5.98
CA ALA A 23 28.64 -17.09 -6.14
C ALA A 23 27.43 -17.61 -5.34
N LYS A 24 27.36 -17.25 -4.05
CA LYS A 24 26.27 -17.63 -3.14
C LYS A 24 24.95 -17.13 -3.72
N LYS A 25 24.01 -18.06 -3.96
CA LYS A 25 22.64 -17.73 -4.38
C LYS A 25 22.01 -16.84 -3.30
N LYS A 26 21.46 -15.70 -3.70
CA LYS A 26 20.71 -14.82 -2.79
C LYS A 26 19.59 -15.63 -2.12
N PRO A 27 19.35 -15.45 -0.81
CA PRO A 27 18.26 -16.12 -0.13
C PRO A 27 16.94 -15.70 -0.79
N LYS A 28 16.07 -16.66 -1.09
CA LYS A 28 14.74 -16.37 -1.62
C LYS A 28 13.93 -15.66 -0.55
N THR A 29 13.28 -14.57 -0.94
CA THR A 29 12.37 -13.83 -0.08
C THR A 29 10.97 -14.43 -0.14
N VAL A 30 10.14 -14.14 0.85
CA VAL A 30 8.70 -14.50 0.85
C VAL A 30 8.01 -14.01 -0.43
N MET A 31 8.40 -12.83 -0.93
CA MET A 31 7.84 -12.29 -2.17
C MET A 31 8.29 -13.06 -3.41
N ASP A 32 9.51 -13.60 -3.43
CA ASP A 32 9.99 -14.48 -4.50
C ASP A 32 9.20 -15.79 -4.55
N GLU A 33 8.80 -16.32 -3.38
CA GLU A 33 7.97 -17.52 -3.26
C GLU A 33 6.53 -17.23 -3.70
N LEU A 34 5.93 -16.14 -3.21
CA LEU A 34 4.58 -15.72 -3.62
C LEU A 34 4.52 -15.48 -5.13
N ASN A 35 5.50 -14.80 -5.71
CA ASN A 35 5.57 -14.58 -7.16
C ASN A 35 5.81 -15.87 -7.96
N ALA A 36 6.33 -16.93 -7.36
CA ALA A 36 6.42 -18.23 -8.03
C ALA A 36 5.07 -18.96 -8.10
N MET A 37 4.09 -18.55 -7.28
CA MET A 37 2.74 -19.14 -7.28
C MET A 37 1.90 -18.58 -8.44
N PRO A 38 1.38 -19.43 -9.35
CA PRO A 38 0.59 -18.97 -10.50
C PRO A 38 -0.65 -18.16 -10.13
N GLU A 39 -1.31 -18.53 -9.03
CA GLU A 39 -2.52 -17.85 -8.55
C GLU A 39 -2.22 -16.43 -8.04
N PHE A 40 -1.16 -16.26 -7.26
CA PHE A 40 -0.75 -14.96 -6.74
C PHE A 40 -0.37 -14.00 -7.87
N ARG A 41 0.32 -14.49 -8.90
CA ARG A 41 0.61 -13.71 -10.12
C ARG A 41 -0.66 -13.27 -10.83
N LYS A 42 -1.59 -14.20 -11.09
CA LYS A 42 -2.87 -13.89 -11.74
C LYS A 42 -3.66 -12.87 -10.94
N MET A 43 -3.67 -12.99 -9.62
CA MET A 43 -4.31 -12.03 -8.72
C MET A 43 -3.66 -10.65 -8.85
N GLY A 44 -2.32 -10.56 -8.84
CA GLY A 44 -1.60 -9.31 -9.04
C GLY A 44 -1.89 -8.63 -10.37
N GLU A 45 -1.94 -9.39 -11.46
CA GLU A 45 -2.30 -8.87 -12.79
C GLU A 45 -3.76 -8.41 -12.85
N LEU A 46 -4.68 -9.16 -12.24
CA LEU A 46 -6.09 -8.75 -12.14
C LEU A 46 -6.23 -7.43 -11.37
N TYR A 47 -5.55 -7.31 -10.22
CA TYR A 47 -5.52 -6.06 -9.44
C TYR A 47 -4.98 -4.89 -10.26
N LYS A 48 -3.91 -5.12 -11.04
CA LYS A 48 -3.33 -4.10 -11.91
C LYS A 48 -4.31 -3.67 -13.00
N ALA A 49 -4.93 -4.62 -13.69
CA ALA A 49 -5.92 -4.33 -14.73
C ALA A 49 -7.14 -3.57 -14.14
N MET A 50 -7.66 -3.99 -12.99
CA MET A 50 -8.74 -3.28 -12.30
C MET A 50 -8.36 -1.83 -11.95
N ARG A 51 -7.13 -1.60 -11.50
CA ARG A 51 -6.62 -0.26 -11.20
C ARG A 51 -6.44 0.61 -12.46
N GLU A 52 -6.08 0.02 -13.59
CA GLU A 52 -5.92 0.72 -14.87
C GLU A 52 -7.27 1.07 -15.54
N MET A 53 -8.32 0.30 -15.24
CA MET A 53 -9.68 0.54 -15.79
C MET A 53 -10.48 1.60 -15.05
N ASN A 54 -10.08 2.01 -13.84
CA ASN A 54 -10.81 3.03 -13.11
C ASN A 54 -10.44 4.42 -13.68
N GLU A 55 -11.39 5.09 -14.32
CA GLU A 55 -11.32 6.54 -14.55
C GLU A 55 -11.72 7.26 -13.24
N GLY A 56 -11.12 8.41 -12.93
CA GLY A 56 -11.42 9.18 -11.70
C GLY A 56 -10.55 8.88 -10.47
N VAL A 57 -9.60 7.95 -10.56
CA VAL A 57 -8.65 7.63 -9.48
C VAL A 57 -7.60 8.72 -9.25
N THR A 58 -7.46 9.17 -8.01
CA THR A 58 -6.46 10.17 -7.62
C THR A 58 -5.17 9.55 -7.07
N ASP A 59 -4.04 10.20 -7.33
CA ASP A 59 -2.77 10.02 -6.61
C ASP A 59 -2.48 11.19 -5.64
N GLN A 60 -3.44 12.09 -5.48
CA GLN A 60 -3.40 13.20 -4.53
C GLN A 60 -4.01 12.78 -3.19
N ASP A 61 -3.90 13.66 -2.21
CA ASP A 61 -4.49 13.44 -0.88
C ASP A 61 -5.99 13.75 -0.83
N THR A 62 -6.54 14.25 -1.94
CA THR A 62 -7.92 14.67 -2.16
C THR A 62 -8.41 14.21 -3.53
N ILE A 63 -9.72 14.00 -3.67
CA ILE A 63 -10.41 13.62 -4.90
C ILE A 63 -10.73 14.89 -5.72
N PRO A 64 -10.54 14.89 -7.05
CA PRO A 64 -10.93 16.04 -7.88
C PRO A 64 -12.42 16.36 -7.78
N ASN A 65 -12.77 17.65 -7.76
CA ASN A 65 -14.15 18.15 -7.70
C ASN A 65 -14.96 17.72 -6.46
N GLU A 66 -14.27 17.34 -5.38
CA GLU A 66 -14.88 17.10 -4.07
C GLU A 66 -15.52 18.37 -3.48
N TYR A 67 -16.48 18.18 -2.59
CA TYR A 67 -17.09 19.25 -1.80
C TYR A 67 -17.57 18.74 -0.45
N GLY A 68 -17.60 19.61 0.55
CA GLY A 68 -17.84 19.22 1.94
C GLY A 68 -16.55 19.07 2.74
N GLU A 69 -16.67 18.61 3.98
CA GLU A 69 -15.58 18.47 4.93
C GLU A 69 -14.81 17.16 4.70
N PHE A 70 -13.49 17.28 4.54
CA PHE A 70 -12.60 16.17 4.20
C PHE A 70 -12.70 15.03 5.22
N GLY A 71 -13.07 13.86 4.72
CA GLY A 71 -13.31 12.62 5.45
C GLY A 71 -14.62 12.55 6.21
N TYR A 72 -15.36 13.64 6.39
CA TYR A 72 -16.63 13.67 7.13
C TYR A 72 -17.85 13.59 6.23
N ASP A 73 -17.72 14.01 4.97
CA ASP A 73 -18.79 13.93 3.98
C ASP A 73 -18.49 12.86 2.94
N VAL A 74 -19.51 12.11 2.52
CA VAL A 74 -19.40 11.13 1.41
C VAL A 74 -19.00 11.80 0.09
N THR A 75 -19.17 13.12 -0.02
CA THR A 75 -18.79 13.96 -1.16
C THR A 75 -17.37 14.52 -1.06
N ASN A 76 -16.67 14.22 0.04
CA ASN A 76 -15.26 14.50 0.23
C ASN A 76 -14.59 13.39 1.09
N PRO A 77 -14.61 12.12 0.64
CA PRO A 77 -14.06 11.00 1.40
C PRO A 77 -12.53 10.99 1.31
N ILE A 78 -11.90 10.27 2.22
CA ILE A 78 -10.45 10.13 2.28
C ILE A 78 -10.02 9.13 1.20
N PRO A 79 -9.21 9.54 0.20
CA PRO A 79 -8.75 8.61 -0.83
C PRO A 79 -7.70 7.66 -0.25
N VAL A 80 -7.94 6.36 -0.37
CA VAL A 80 -7.00 5.32 0.04
C VAL A 80 -6.89 4.20 -0.99
N ASN A 81 -5.82 3.41 -0.90
CA ASN A 81 -5.57 2.33 -1.82
C ASN A 81 -5.96 0.99 -1.20
N THR A 82 -7.08 0.43 -1.66
CA THR A 82 -7.71 -0.81 -1.23
C THR A 82 -8.27 -0.80 0.19
N ILE A 83 -8.97 -1.88 0.54
CA ILE A 83 -9.44 -2.15 1.91
C ILE A 83 -8.27 -2.21 2.91
N PHE A 84 -7.09 -2.66 2.49
CA PHE A 84 -5.89 -2.60 3.33
C PHE A 84 -5.46 -1.15 3.59
N GLY A 85 -5.66 -0.27 2.60
CA GLY A 85 -5.49 1.17 2.73
C GLY A 85 -6.39 1.78 3.80
N ASN A 86 -7.66 1.39 3.86
CA ASN A 86 -8.57 1.82 4.94
C ASN A 86 -7.97 1.52 6.32
N ARG A 87 -7.55 0.26 6.52
CA ARG A 87 -7.00 -0.19 7.81
C ARG A 87 -5.71 0.51 8.16
N ALA A 88 -4.81 0.67 7.18
CA ALA A 88 -3.53 1.34 7.38
C ALA A 88 -3.72 2.82 7.73
N TYR A 89 -4.59 3.52 7.00
CA TYR A 89 -4.90 4.92 7.23
C TYR A 89 -5.55 5.12 8.60
N LEU A 90 -6.64 4.41 8.90
CA LEU A 90 -7.34 4.52 10.18
C LEU A 90 -6.48 4.07 11.37
N GLY A 91 -5.65 3.04 11.18
CA GLY A 91 -4.70 2.57 12.19
C GLY A 91 -3.56 3.55 12.46
N SER A 92 -3.31 4.51 11.56
CA SER A 92 -2.37 5.61 11.76
C SER A 92 -3.02 6.87 12.33
N LEU A 93 -4.34 6.89 12.49
CA LEU A 93 -5.08 8.08 12.90
C LEU A 93 -5.05 8.26 14.43
N GLN A 94 -4.80 9.47 14.86
CA GLN A 94 -4.83 9.89 16.25
C GLN A 94 -5.66 11.15 16.42
N THR A 95 -6.26 11.30 17.59
CA THR A 95 -6.79 12.58 18.05
C THR A 95 -5.68 13.63 18.19
N MET A 96 -6.02 14.91 18.30
CA MET A 96 -5.02 15.99 18.43
C MET A 96 -4.10 15.80 19.65
N ASP A 97 -4.62 15.28 20.75
CA ASP A 97 -3.91 14.94 21.98
C ASP A 97 -3.09 13.65 21.89
N GLY A 98 -3.16 12.91 20.77
CA GLY A 98 -2.30 11.75 20.51
C GLY A 98 -2.89 10.40 20.93
N VAL A 99 -4.18 10.33 21.23
CA VAL A 99 -4.87 9.07 21.50
C VAL A 99 -5.10 8.35 20.18
N ASN A 100 -4.68 7.08 20.11
CA ASN A 100 -4.98 6.20 18.97
C ASN A 100 -6.48 5.95 18.91
N VAL A 101 -7.05 6.02 17.72
CA VAL A 101 -8.46 5.71 17.52
C VAL A 101 -8.69 4.21 17.38
N THR A 102 -9.89 3.76 17.72
CA THR A 102 -10.46 2.49 17.23
C THR A 102 -11.59 2.80 16.25
N TYR A 103 -11.97 1.82 15.43
CA TYR A 103 -12.96 2.03 14.38
C TYR A 103 -13.78 0.79 14.05
N GLU A 104 -15.04 1.02 13.68
CA GLU A 104 -15.97 -0.01 13.23
C GLU A 104 -16.58 0.37 11.88
N ARG A 105 -16.60 -0.57 10.92
CA ARG A 105 -17.19 -0.31 9.59
C ARG A 105 -18.71 -0.37 9.69
N ILE A 106 -19.38 0.69 9.26
CA ILE A 106 -20.85 0.79 9.28
C ILE A 106 -21.51 0.45 7.95
N GLY A 107 -20.73 0.30 6.87
CA GLY A 107 -21.25 -0.12 5.57
C GLY A 107 -20.59 0.59 4.41
N TYR A 108 -21.29 0.62 3.30
CA TYR A 108 -20.93 1.38 2.11
C TYR A 108 -22.00 2.44 1.80
N PHE A 109 -21.59 3.49 1.10
CA PHE A 109 -22.41 4.64 0.74
C PHE A 109 -22.17 5.01 -0.72
N CYS A 110 -23.20 5.49 -1.39
CA CYS A 110 -23.08 6.03 -2.74
C CYS A 110 -22.71 7.52 -2.67
N SER A 111 -21.93 7.99 -3.63
CA SER A 111 -21.54 9.40 -3.73
C SER A 111 -21.63 9.89 -5.17
N PRO A 112 -22.04 11.14 -5.43
CA PRO A 112 -22.05 11.68 -6.79
C PRO A 112 -20.64 11.94 -7.35
N ILE A 113 -19.60 11.93 -6.51
CA ILE A 113 -18.21 12.20 -6.94
C ILE A 113 -17.39 10.94 -7.24
N SER A 114 -17.92 9.75 -6.93
CA SER A 114 -17.23 8.48 -7.15
C SER A 114 -18.22 7.45 -7.68
N GLU A 115 -17.85 6.77 -8.76
CA GLU A 115 -18.65 5.66 -9.31
C GLU A 115 -18.60 4.41 -8.41
N TYR A 116 -17.65 4.38 -7.47
CA TYR A 116 -17.43 3.26 -6.57
C TYR A 116 -18.03 3.50 -5.19
N PRO A 117 -18.42 2.43 -4.47
CA PRO A 117 -18.94 2.55 -3.11
C PRO A 117 -17.91 3.13 -2.14
N ILE A 118 -18.32 4.14 -1.37
CA ILE A 118 -17.52 4.76 -0.31
C ILE A 118 -17.73 3.98 1.00
N ASP A 119 -16.65 3.60 1.68
CA ASP A 119 -16.74 2.92 2.97
C ASP A 119 -16.95 3.92 4.11
N GLY A 120 -17.91 3.65 4.99
CA GLY A 120 -18.12 4.45 6.21
C GLY A 120 -17.66 3.73 7.47
N TYR A 121 -17.08 4.50 8.39
CA TYR A 121 -16.57 4.01 9.67
C TYR A 121 -16.99 4.93 10.82
N GLU A 122 -17.43 4.33 11.93
CA GLU A 122 -17.47 5.02 13.21
C GLU A 122 -16.09 5.01 13.83
N ILE A 123 -15.68 6.17 14.35
CA ILE A 123 -14.37 6.36 14.97
C ILE A 123 -14.58 6.63 16.46
N PHE A 124 -13.79 5.94 17.27
CA PHE A 124 -13.85 6.01 18.72
C PHE A 124 -12.49 6.40 19.29
N ALA A 125 -12.51 7.21 20.34
CA ALA A 125 -11.37 7.45 21.21
C ALA A 125 -11.80 7.13 22.64
N GLU A 126 -10.99 6.34 23.35
CA GLU A 126 -11.27 5.92 24.73
C GLU A 126 -12.68 5.30 24.93
N GLY A 127 -13.18 4.62 23.90
CA GLY A 127 -14.50 3.98 23.92
C GLY A 127 -15.68 4.90 23.60
N GLN A 128 -15.46 6.21 23.43
CA GLN A 128 -16.50 7.15 23.01
C GLN A 128 -16.45 7.37 21.50
N LYS A 129 -17.62 7.32 20.84
CA LYS A 129 -17.75 7.71 19.44
C LYS A 129 -17.48 9.21 19.28
N ILE A 130 -16.51 9.55 18.45
CA ILE A 130 -16.07 10.95 18.23
C ILE A 130 -16.29 11.42 16.78
N ALA A 131 -16.40 10.52 15.81
CA ALA A 131 -16.64 10.87 14.42
C ALA A 131 -17.27 9.72 13.63
N VAL A 132 -17.81 10.07 12.46
CA VAL A 132 -18.00 9.14 11.34
C VAL A 132 -17.07 9.62 10.24
N LEU A 133 -16.26 8.72 9.69
CA LEU A 133 -15.36 9.01 8.58
C LEU A 133 -15.70 8.14 7.36
N TYR A 134 -15.52 8.73 6.18
CA TYR A 134 -15.75 8.12 4.88
C TYR A 134 -14.44 7.98 4.10
N LEU A 135 -14.20 6.78 3.56
CA LEU A 135 -12.97 6.42 2.84
C LEU A 135 -13.33 5.89 1.45
N ASP A 136 -12.59 6.32 0.43
CA ASP A 136 -12.68 5.79 -0.92
C ASP A 136 -11.48 4.86 -1.18
N PRO A 137 -11.65 3.53 -1.11
CA PRO A 137 -10.57 2.56 -1.24
C PRO A 137 -10.12 2.31 -2.67
N TYR A 138 -10.65 3.03 -3.65
CA TYR A 138 -10.36 2.75 -5.05
C TYR A 138 -9.19 3.57 -5.59
N ASN A 139 -8.45 4.31 -4.75
CA ASN A 139 -7.44 5.30 -5.14
C ASN A 139 -6.00 4.76 -5.25
N LYS A 140 -5.10 5.53 -5.88
CA LYS A 140 -3.73 5.05 -6.23
C LYS A 140 -2.79 4.95 -5.02
N LYS A 141 -3.06 5.70 -3.95
CA LYS A 141 -2.28 5.74 -2.71
C LYS A 141 -3.20 6.01 -1.51
N ASN A 142 -2.66 5.82 -0.30
CA ASN A 142 -3.27 6.37 0.91
C ASN A 142 -3.00 7.86 1.01
N SER A 143 -4.05 8.63 1.28
CA SER A 143 -3.94 10.05 1.61
C SER A 143 -3.00 10.26 2.80
N ARG A 144 -2.24 11.36 2.76
CA ARG A 144 -1.38 11.83 3.86
C ARG A 144 -1.97 13.05 4.57
N LYS A 145 -3.19 13.45 4.20
CA LYS A 145 -3.92 14.55 4.84
C LYS A 145 -4.83 13.97 5.91
N ALA A 146 -4.78 14.49 7.14
CA ALA A 146 -5.70 14.08 8.20
C ALA A 146 -7.04 14.84 8.11
N PRO A 147 -8.18 14.25 8.54
CA PRO A 147 -9.42 14.98 8.75
C PRO A 147 -9.25 15.98 9.90
N LYS A 148 -10.12 16.99 9.93
CA LYS A 148 -10.13 17.98 11.00
C LYS A 148 -10.18 17.32 12.39
N ASN A 149 -9.46 17.87 13.36
CA ASN A 149 -9.33 17.35 14.73
C ASN A 149 -8.61 16.00 14.87
N PHE A 150 -7.97 15.53 13.80
CA PHE A 150 -7.09 14.37 13.84
C PHE A 150 -5.70 14.72 13.31
N LYS A 151 -4.74 13.84 13.60
CA LYS A 151 -3.42 13.79 13.00
C LYS A 151 -3.09 12.36 12.59
N LEU A 152 -2.22 12.22 11.60
CA LEU A 152 -1.64 10.93 11.24
C LEU A 152 -0.33 10.74 12.02
N LEU A 153 -0.05 9.50 12.42
CA LEU A 153 1.25 9.10 12.94
C LEU A 153 2.33 9.45 11.91
N SER A 154 3.30 10.26 12.34
CA SER A 154 4.48 10.67 11.58
C SER A 154 5.55 9.60 11.53
#